data_AF-A0A5C2RNE6-F1
#
_entry.id   AF-A0A5C2RNE6-F1
#
_cell.length_a   1.000
_cell.length_b   1.000
_cell.length_c   1.000
_cell.angle_alpha   90.00
_cell.angle_beta   90.00
_cell.angle_gamma   90.00
#
_symmetry.space_group_name_H-M   'P 1'
#
loop_
_entity.id
_entity.type
_entity.pdbx_description
1 polymer ?
#
loop_
_entity_poly.entity_id
_entity_poly.type
_entity_poly.pdbx_seq_one_letter_code
_entity_poly.pdbx_strand_id
1 'polypeptide(L)'
;MHTAKPSNEDKQQPYRGLYQRLNGTLVPYHQEPLRVDAPGHRPPHAHVDTEAIVIINIHLKDFPDEGSPAKQMHTVLDPYYRSTRPGKLVYIDAMYSFDTTDDATEYRNTLSMRLKVLSKLPRARIIVFIHTHSEESTGDLFWKKGVSSDNLEEVMPDRLIQAGANHEVTLAMLACGSLVQSATQRKALKTLAERMQAERVIAWGAAAVQACYTGSFFISFATTVLIERMPLSHAIVARLLDSSTLLARHTSMLLWTRRSSTDKDLHANEYIWSHPRIQPWGNKLPMQCPDCRAIYTFKVKSVHDAETKAFCT
;
A
#
# COMPACT_ATOMS: atom_id res chain seq x y z
N MET A 1 14.64 41.78 2.64
CA MET A 1 14.44 42.24 1.25
C MET A 1 13.32 41.41 0.65
N HIS A 2 12.22 42.09 0.32
CA HIS A 2 11.00 41.65 -0.38
C HIS A 2 10.46 40.22 -0.16
N THR A 3 9.61 40.09 0.86
CA THR A 3 8.50 39.14 0.87
C THR A 3 7.47 39.58 -0.17
N ALA A 4 7.36 38.85 -1.28
CA ALA A 4 6.26 39.01 -2.22
C ALA A 4 4.98 38.47 -1.57
N LYS A 5 3.94 39.31 -1.51
CA LYS A 5 2.57 38.90 -1.17
C LYS A 5 2.07 37.89 -2.21
N PRO A 6 1.33 36.83 -1.82
CA PRO A 6 0.61 36.02 -2.79
C PRO A 6 -0.53 36.87 -3.37
N SER A 7 -0.43 37.24 -4.64
CA SER A 7 -1.46 38.01 -5.34
C SER A 7 -2.42 37.09 -6.09
N ASN A 8 -3.70 37.26 -5.79
CA ASN A 8 -4.89 36.99 -6.62
C ASN A 8 -5.11 35.57 -7.16
N GLU A 9 -6.23 34.97 -6.74
CA GLU A 9 -7.15 34.12 -7.52
C GLU A 9 -6.55 33.47 -8.77
N ASP A 10 -6.24 32.17 -8.69
CA ASP A 10 -6.03 31.28 -9.83
C ASP A 10 -7.33 31.21 -10.67
N LYS A 11 -7.57 32.23 -11.50
CA LYS A 11 -8.59 32.18 -12.54
C LYS A 11 -8.12 31.17 -13.57
N GLN A 12 -8.74 30.00 -13.59
CA GLN A 12 -8.54 28.99 -14.63
C GLN A 12 -8.60 29.65 -16.00
N GLN A 13 -7.45 29.71 -16.68
CA GLN A 13 -7.37 30.28 -18.02
C GLN A 13 -7.72 29.22 -19.05
N PRO A 14 -8.51 29.54 -20.09
CA PRO A 14 -8.81 28.61 -21.16
C PRO A 14 -7.54 28.18 -21.90
N TYR A 15 -7.47 26.90 -22.30
CA TYR A 15 -6.37 26.38 -23.10
C TYR A 15 -6.38 27.02 -24.50
N ARG A 16 -5.27 27.63 -24.90
CA ARG A 16 -5.12 28.33 -26.19
C ARG A 16 -4.25 27.58 -27.22
N GLY A 17 -3.60 26.50 -26.81
CA GLY A 17 -2.72 25.68 -27.65
C GLY A 17 -1.40 26.37 -28.01
N LEU A 18 -1.46 27.32 -28.95
CA LEU A 18 -0.29 27.97 -29.56
C LEU A 18 -0.12 29.41 -29.06
N TYR A 19 1.13 29.79 -28.77
CA TYR A 19 1.51 31.14 -28.33
C TYR A 19 2.59 31.71 -29.23
N GLN A 20 2.55 33.02 -29.44
CA GLN A 20 3.60 33.78 -30.12
C GLN A 20 4.23 34.79 -29.16
N ARG A 21 5.49 35.14 -29.40
CA ARG A 21 6.21 36.12 -28.58
C ARG A 21 6.19 37.48 -29.28
N LEU A 22 5.43 38.43 -28.74
CA LEU A 22 5.37 39.82 -29.22
C LEU A 22 5.93 40.74 -28.16
N ASN A 23 6.95 41.53 -28.51
CA ASN A 23 7.60 42.49 -27.60
C ASN A 23 8.02 41.88 -26.24
N GLY A 24 8.47 40.62 -26.26
CA GLY A 24 8.90 39.89 -25.07
C GLY A 24 7.79 39.17 -24.30
N THR A 25 6.51 39.45 -24.60
CA THR A 25 5.36 38.83 -23.93
C THR A 25 4.82 37.66 -24.76
N LEU A 26 4.53 36.54 -24.10
CA LEU A 26 3.80 35.43 -24.72
C LEU A 26 2.32 35.78 -24.79
N VAL A 27 1.79 35.87 -26.01
CA VAL A 27 0.36 36.09 -26.26
C VAL A 27 -0.21 34.89 -27.01
N PRO A 28 -1.47 34.47 -26.74
CA PRO A 28 -2.13 33.43 -27.52
C PRO A 28 -2.12 33.78 -29.01
N TYR A 29 -1.73 32.82 -29.84
CA TYR A 29 -1.86 32.97 -31.30
C TYR A 29 -3.34 32.87 -31.71
N HIS A 30 -4.07 31.93 -31.12
CA HIS A 30 -5.52 31.80 -31.29
C HIS A 30 -6.28 32.67 -30.29
N GLN A 31 -7.25 33.44 -30.81
CA GLN A 31 -8.12 34.30 -30.01
C GLN A 31 -9.24 33.52 -29.30
N GLU A 32 -9.61 32.35 -29.81
CA GLU A 32 -10.62 31.45 -29.23
C GLU A 32 -9.97 30.30 -28.44
N PRO A 33 -10.61 29.77 -27.38
CA PRO A 33 -10.13 28.60 -26.67
C PRO A 33 -10.09 27.39 -27.59
N LEU A 34 -9.02 26.60 -27.52
CA LEU A 34 -8.93 25.37 -28.28
C LEU A 34 -9.64 24.25 -27.52
N ARG A 35 -10.62 23.63 -28.18
CA ARG A 35 -11.23 22.41 -27.69
C ARG A 35 -10.29 21.23 -27.96
N VAL A 36 -9.91 20.52 -26.90
CA VAL A 36 -9.12 19.29 -27.01
C VAL A 36 -10.07 18.10 -26.98
N ASP A 37 -10.41 17.59 -28.16
CA ASP A 37 -11.15 16.34 -28.30
C ASP A 37 -10.17 15.15 -28.34
N ALA A 38 -9.55 14.89 -27.19
CA ALA A 38 -8.74 13.70 -26.97
C ALA A 38 -9.19 13.00 -25.69
N PRO A 39 -9.34 11.66 -25.68
CA PRO A 39 -9.58 10.94 -24.45
C PRO A 39 -8.40 11.13 -23.51
N GLY A 40 -8.68 11.54 -22.27
CA GLY A 40 -7.68 11.61 -21.21
C GLY A 40 -7.23 10.20 -20.83
N HIS A 41 -6.20 9.68 -21.50
CA HIS A 41 -5.70 8.33 -21.23
C HIS A 41 -4.96 8.21 -19.90
N ARG A 42 -4.56 9.33 -19.28
CA ARG A 42 -3.84 9.38 -18.00
C ARG A 42 -4.38 10.49 -17.11
N PRO A 43 -4.33 10.32 -15.77
CA PRO A 43 -4.63 11.41 -14.85
C PRO A 43 -3.73 12.63 -15.12
N PRO A 44 -4.23 13.88 -15.02
CA PRO A 44 -3.45 15.10 -15.30
C PRO A 44 -2.17 15.27 -14.48
N HIS A 45 -2.07 14.59 -13.32
CA HIS A 45 -0.91 14.65 -12.42
C HIS A 45 0.00 13.42 -12.51
N ALA A 46 -0.35 12.45 -13.36
CA ALA A 46 0.49 11.28 -13.57
C ALA A 46 1.76 11.69 -14.32
N HIS A 47 2.90 11.27 -13.80
CA HIS A 47 4.17 11.38 -14.50
C HIS A 47 4.89 10.05 -14.47
N VAL A 48 5.56 9.72 -15.56
CA VAL A 48 6.21 8.43 -15.74
C VAL A 48 7.50 8.41 -14.94
N ASP A 49 7.51 7.69 -13.82
CA ASP A 49 8.68 7.50 -12.98
C ASP A 49 9.33 6.16 -13.25
N THR A 50 10.63 6.23 -13.12
CA THR A 50 11.60 5.46 -13.83
C THR A 50 12.90 5.38 -12.97
N GLU A 51 12.85 5.92 -11.73
CA GLU A 51 13.76 5.68 -10.61
C GLU A 51 13.74 4.21 -10.18
N ALA A 52 14.78 3.79 -9.45
CA ALA A 52 14.93 2.40 -9.06
C ALA A 52 13.78 1.91 -8.16
N ILE A 53 13.39 0.65 -8.35
CA ILE A 53 12.44 -0.07 -7.49
C ILE A 53 13.16 -1.30 -6.94
N VAL A 54 13.06 -1.49 -5.63
CA VAL A 54 13.56 -2.69 -4.94
C VAL A 54 12.38 -3.35 -4.25
N ILE A 55 12.06 -4.57 -4.65
CA ILE A 55 11.03 -5.38 -4.03
C ILE A 55 11.74 -6.41 -3.15
N ILE A 56 11.38 -6.42 -1.87
CA ILE A 56 11.91 -7.36 -0.89
C ILE A 56 10.74 -8.21 -0.42
N ASN A 57 10.78 -9.51 -0.66
CA ASN A 57 9.78 -10.47 -0.22
C ASN A 57 10.33 -11.22 1.00
N ILE A 58 9.96 -10.81 2.21
CA ILE A 58 10.30 -11.52 3.45
C ILE A 58 9.16 -12.46 3.76
N HIS A 59 9.39 -13.76 3.81
CA HIS A 59 8.31 -14.71 3.98
C HIS A 59 8.70 -15.94 4.81
N LEU A 60 7.71 -16.49 5.54
CA LEU A 60 7.89 -17.80 6.16
C LEU A 60 8.18 -18.86 5.08
N LYS A 61 9.00 -19.84 5.44
CA LYS A 61 9.35 -20.99 4.58
C LYS A 61 8.15 -21.74 4.00
N ASP A 62 7.03 -21.76 4.70
CA ASP A 62 5.81 -22.45 4.24
C ASP A 62 5.04 -21.66 3.17
N PHE A 63 5.39 -20.39 2.95
CA PHE A 63 4.80 -19.57 1.89
C PHE A 63 5.74 -19.53 0.69
N PRO A 64 5.39 -20.12 -0.45
CA PRO A 64 6.23 -20.05 -1.65
C PRO A 64 6.31 -18.61 -2.20
N ASP A 65 7.43 -18.30 -2.86
CA ASP A 65 7.57 -17.09 -3.66
C ASP A 65 6.63 -17.12 -4.87
N GLU A 66 6.42 -18.32 -5.44
CA GLU A 66 5.56 -18.53 -6.59
C GLU A 66 4.12 -18.11 -6.30
N GLY A 67 3.62 -17.18 -7.13
CA GLY A 67 2.27 -16.63 -6.96
C GLY A 67 2.14 -15.62 -5.82
N SER A 68 3.22 -15.29 -5.10
CA SER A 68 3.20 -14.24 -4.09
C SER A 68 2.88 -12.86 -4.71
N PRO A 69 2.21 -11.96 -3.97
CA PRO A 69 1.95 -10.60 -4.44
C PRO A 69 3.23 -9.84 -4.81
N ALA A 70 4.34 -10.10 -4.10
CA ALA A 70 5.65 -9.53 -4.39
C ALA A 70 6.17 -9.97 -5.76
N LYS A 71 6.09 -11.28 -6.05
CA LYS A 71 6.50 -11.85 -7.33
C LYS A 71 5.62 -11.39 -8.49
N GLN A 72 4.32 -11.30 -8.27
CA GLN A 72 3.37 -10.76 -9.25
C GLN A 72 3.68 -9.30 -9.58
N MET A 73 3.91 -8.46 -8.56
CA MET A 73 4.33 -7.07 -8.75
C MET A 73 5.62 -6.98 -9.57
N HIS A 74 6.65 -7.76 -9.21
CA HIS A 74 7.90 -7.79 -9.96
C HIS A 74 7.68 -8.18 -11.42
N THR A 75 6.87 -9.20 -11.67
CA THR A 75 6.58 -9.70 -13.03
C THR A 75 5.91 -8.64 -13.91
N VAL A 76 5.01 -7.83 -13.33
CA VAL A 76 4.36 -6.73 -14.06
C VAL A 76 5.32 -5.56 -14.32
N LEU A 77 6.25 -5.28 -13.40
CA LEU A 77 7.23 -4.20 -13.56
C LEU A 77 8.38 -4.59 -14.50
N ASP A 78 8.69 -5.86 -14.63
CA ASP A 78 9.87 -6.33 -15.35
C ASP A 78 9.91 -5.86 -16.83
N PRO A 79 8.84 -5.99 -17.66
CA PRO A 79 8.86 -5.49 -19.04
C PRO A 79 9.12 -3.99 -19.14
N TYR A 80 8.73 -3.22 -18.12
CA TYR A 80 8.90 -1.77 -18.08
C TYR A 80 10.38 -1.37 -17.84
N TYR A 81 11.12 -2.14 -17.03
CA TYR A 81 12.53 -1.87 -16.73
C TYR A 81 13.53 -2.64 -17.58
N ARG A 82 13.22 -3.89 -17.96
CA ARG A 82 14.18 -4.81 -18.58
C ARG A 82 14.79 -4.29 -19.87
N SER A 83 13.97 -3.68 -20.74
CA SER A 83 14.41 -3.20 -22.06
C SER A 83 15.05 -1.81 -22.00
N THR A 84 14.59 -0.95 -21.09
CA THR A 84 14.96 0.47 -21.07
C THR A 84 16.08 0.76 -20.06
N ARG A 85 16.10 0.05 -18.93
CA ARG A 85 16.89 0.37 -17.73
C ARG A 85 17.25 -0.88 -16.92
N PRO A 86 18.04 -1.80 -17.48
CA PRO A 86 18.46 -3.00 -16.77
C PRO A 86 19.17 -2.61 -15.46
N GLY A 87 18.83 -3.30 -14.37
CA GLY A 87 19.40 -3.05 -13.03
C GLY A 87 18.70 -1.98 -12.19
N LYS A 88 17.64 -1.32 -12.71
CA LYS A 88 16.79 -0.41 -11.90
C LYS A 88 15.61 -1.10 -11.23
N LEU A 89 15.30 -2.33 -11.59
CA LEU A 89 14.37 -3.20 -10.85
C LEU A 89 15.16 -4.31 -10.17
N VAL A 90 15.03 -4.42 -8.85
CA VAL A 90 15.71 -5.46 -8.06
C VAL A 90 14.67 -6.23 -7.27
N TYR A 91 14.76 -7.57 -7.32
CA TYR A 91 13.96 -8.48 -6.52
C TYR A 91 14.84 -9.20 -5.50
N ILE A 92 14.44 -9.19 -4.23
CA ILE A 92 15.12 -9.87 -3.13
C ILE A 92 14.10 -10.78 -2.45
N ASP A 93 14.15 -12.07 -2.77
CA ASP A 93 13.37 -13.09 -2.08
C ASP A 93 14.08 -13.60 -0.82
N ALA A 94 13.49 -13.42 0.36
CA ALA A 94 14.10 -13.65 1.67
C ALA A 94 13.22 -14.54 2.54
N MET A 95 13.36 -15.84 2.34
CA MET A 95 12.71 -16.87 3.13
C MET A 95 13.30 -16.97 4.54
N TYR A 96 12.45 -17.22 5.55
CA TYR A 96 12.89 -17.46 6.92
C TYR A 96 12.11 -18.57 7.63
N SER A 97 12.76 -19.17 8.64
CA SER A 97 12.18 -20.08 9.62
C SER A 97 13.21 -20.21 10.74
N PHE A 98 12.91 -19.72 11.94
CA PHE A 98 13.88 -19.68 13.04
C PHE A 98 13.59 -20.76 14.07
N ASP A 99 14.56 -21.65 14.31
CA ASP A 99 14.53 -22.57 15.44
C ASP A 99 15.23 -21.96 16.65
N THR A 100 16.20 -21.07 16.41
CA THR A 100 17.02 -20.38 17.41
C THR A 100 17.19 -18.90 17.08
N THR A 101 17.67 -18.12 18.06
CA THR A 101 18.06 -16.71 17.86
C THR A 101 19.29 -16.57 16.95
N ASP A 102 20.11 -17.61 16.85
CA ASP A 102 21.27 -17.64 15.96
C ASP A 102 20.80 -17.72 14.50
N ASP A 103 19.75 -18.51 14.21
CA ASP A 103 19.13 -18.56 12.87
C ASP A 103 18.59 -17.19 12.45
N ALA A 104 17.93 -16.47 13.38
CA ALA A 104 17.44 -15.11 13.13
C ALA A 104 18.60 -14.13 12.85
N THR A 105 19.73 -14.31 13.54
CA THR A 105 20.94 -13.49 13.33
C THR A 105 21.60 -13.80 11.98
N GLU A 106 21.74 -15.07 11.61
CA GLU A 106 22.28 -15.50 10.32
C GLU A 106 21.41 -15.00 9.16
N TYR A 107 20.08 -15.13 9.30
CA TYR A 107 19.12 -14.59 8.33
C TYR A 107 19.29 -13.08 8.14
N ARG A 108 19.33 -12.31 9.23
CA ARG A 108 19.52 -10.84 9.16
C ARG A 108 20.86 -10.48 8.51
N ASN A 109 21.93 -11.21 8.81
CA ASN A 109 23.23 -11.02 8.18
C ASN A 109 23.17 -11.28 6.66
N THR A 110 22.54 -12.37 6.26
CA THR A 110 22.36 -12.75 4.85
C THR A 110 21.53 -11.73 4.08
N LEU A 111 20.39 -11.32 4.64
CA LEU A 111 19.56 -10.28 4.03
C LEU A 111 20.29 -8.94 3.98
N SER A 112 21.00 -8.55 5.05
CA SER A 112 21.83 -7.33 5.08
C SER A 112 22.87 -7.33 3.97
N MET A 113 23.54 -8.46 3.70
CA MET A 113 24.47 -8.58 2.58
C MET A 113 23.81 -8.33 1.22
N ARG A 114 22.61 -8.88 0.99
CA ARG A 114 21.87 -8.66 -0.27
C ARG A 114 21.39 -7.22 -0.42
N LEU A 115 21.04 -6.58 0.69
CA LEU A 115 20.66 -5.16 0.73
C LEU A 115 21.83 -4.20 0.45
N LYS A 116 23.08 -4.66 0.31
CA LYS A 116 24.20 -3.82 -0.17
C LYS A 116 23.92 -3.18 -1.52
N VAL A 117 23.01 -3.73 -2.32
CA VAL A 117 22.58 -3.13 -3.60
C VAL A 117 21.99 -1.73 -3.43
N LEU A 118 21.40 -1.41 -2.28
CA LEU A 118 20.77 -0.11 -2.00
C LEU A 118 21.77 1.06 -2.10
N SER A 119 23.04 0.84 -1.74
CA SER A 119 24.08 1.88 -1.87
C SER A 119 24.37 2.29 -3.31
N LYS A 120 23.99 1.44 -4.28
CA LYS A 120 24.13 1.71 -5.72
C LYS A 120 22.86 2.30 -6.33
N LEU A 121 21.77 2.39 -5.57
CA LEU A 121 20.45 2.80 -6.02
C LEU A 121 19.96 4.00 -5.20
N PRO A 122 20.56 5.19 -5.36
CA PRO A 122 20.14 6.37 -4.61
C PRO A 122 18.67 6.67 -4.85
N ARG A 123 17.95 7.04 -3.79
CA ARG A 123 16.52 7.37 -3.84
C ARG A 123 15.62 6.26 -4.41
N ALA A 124 16.06 5.00 -4.30
CA ALA A 124 15.19 3.88 -4.65
C ALA A 124 13.86 3.90 -3.90
N ARG A 125 12.83 3.35 -4.54
CA ARG A 125 11.55 3.02 -3.91
C ARG A 125 11.59 1.56 -3.49
N ILE A 126 11.51 1.34 -2.19
CA ILE A 126 11.61 0.02 -1.58
C ILE A 126 10.21 -0.42 -1.18
N ILE A 127 9.78 -1.58 -1.67
CA ILE A 127 8.54 -2.22 -1.24
C ILE A 127 8.93 -3.50 -0.51
N VAL A 128 8.66 -3.54 0.78
CA VAL A 128 8.92 -4.70 1.63
C VAL A 128 7.60 -5.42 1.87
N PHE A 129 7.50 -6.65 1.39
CA PHE A 129 6.43 -7.56 1.73
C PHE A 129 6.87 -8.40 2.92
N ILE A 130 6.03 -8.51 3.94
CA ILE A 130 6.21 -9.45 5.05
C ILE A 130 5.05 -10.43 5.00
N HIS A 131 5.32 -11.64 4.56
CA HIS A 131 4.33 -12.70 4.41
C HIS A 131 4.51 -13.75 5.51
N THR A 132 3.62 -13.67 6.51
CA THR A 132 3.69 -14.51 7.69
C THR A 132 2.29 -14.74 8.28
N HIS A 133 2.17 -15.67 9.20
CA HIS A 133 1.00 -15.76 10.05
C HIS A 133 1.10 -14.81 11.24
N SER A 134 -0.05 -14.43 11.80
CA SER A 134 -0.12 -13.82 13.11
C SER A 134 -1.02 -14.67 14.02
N GLU A 135 -0.65 -14.75 15.29
CA GLU A 135 -1.38 -15.51 16.30
C GLU A 135 -2.74 -14.86 16.52
N GLU A 136 -3.81 -15.64 16.54
CA GLU A 136 -5.19 -15.11 16.50
C GLU A 136 -5.51 -14.27 17.74
N SER A 137 -4.96 -14.69 18.89
CA SER A 137 -5.24 -14.06 20.19
C SER A 137 -4.37 -12.84 20.47
N THR A 138 -3.07 -12.90 20.18
CA THR A 138 -2.10 -11.85 20.54
C THR A 138 -1.78 -10.91 19.39
N GLY A 139 -1.89 -11.38 18.15
CA GLY A 139 -1.41 -10.70 16.94
C GLY A 139 0.09 -10.88 16.68
N ASP A 140 0.78 -11.68 17.48
CA ASP A 140 2.22 -11.92 17.39
C ASP A 140 2.58 -12.60 16.07
N LEU A 141 3.70 -12.25 15.47
CA LEU A 141 4.08 -12.80 14.17
C LEU A 141 4.80 -14.14 14.32
N PHE A 142 4.54 -15.05 13.39
CA PHE A 142 5.18 -16.35 13.37
C PHE A 142 6.65 -16.24 12.92
N TRP A 143 7.54 -16.87 13.69
CA TRP A 143 8.95 -17.05 13.34
C TRP A 143 9.23 -18.40 12.69
N LYS A 144 8.43 -19.40 13.05
CA LYS A 144 8.31 -20.68 12.37
C LYS A 144 6.89 -21.19 12.56
N LYS A 145 6.55 -22.27 11.88
CA LYS A 145 5.23 -22.89 12.00
C LYS A 145 4.89 -23.19 13.48
N GLY A 146 3.78 -22.64 13.94
CA GLY A 146 3.27 -22.86 15.30
C GLY A 146 3.99 -22.09 16.41
N VAL A 147 4.97 -21.23 16.08
CA VAL A 147 5.72 -20.45 17.07
C VAL A 147 5.73 -18.98 16.65
N SER A 148 5.13 -18.15 17.50
CA SER A 148 5.04 -16.71 17.32
C SER A 148 5.94 -15.94 18.28
N SER A 149 6.15 -14.67 17.97
CA SER A 149 6.82 -13.73 18.83
C SER A 149 6.25 -12.33 18.66
N ASP A 150 6.33 -11.56 19.74
CA ASP A 150 5.94 -10.17 19.81
C ASP A 150 6.95 -9.22 19.14
N ASN A 151 8.15 -9.71 18.82
CA ASN A 151 9.21 -8.90 18.24
C ASN A 151 9.25 -8.97 16.70
N LEU A 152 8.61 -7.99 16.07
CA LEU A 152 8.62 -7.76 14.61
C LEU A 152 10.02 -7.52 14.03
N GLU A 153 11.01 -7.13 14.85
CA GLU A 153 12.33 -6.71 14.37
C GLU A 153 13.24 -7.88 13.98
N GLU A 154 12.91 -9.12 14.38
CA GLU A 154 13.79 -10.25 14.13
C GLU A 154 13.94 -10.59 12.65
N VAL A 155 12.92 -10.29 11.85
CA VAL A 155 12.98 -10.44 10.40
C VAL A 155 13.53 -9.20 9.69
N MET A 156 13.90 -8.16 10.43
CA MET A 156 14.32 -6.84 9.92
C MET A 156 15.79 -6.56 10.25
N PRO A 157 16.71 -6.65 9.27
CA PRO A 157 18.09 -6.24 9.50
C PRO A 157 18.21 -4.71 9.64
N ASP A 158 19.19 -4.23 10.39
CA ASP A 158 19.44 -2.80 10.63
C ASP A 158 19.52 -1.97 9.35
N ARG A 159 20.11 -2.51 8.29
CA ARG A 159 20.20 -1.84 6.98
C ARG A 159 18.81 -1.56 6.39
N LEU A 160 17.85 -2.46 6.59
CA LEU A 160 16.47 -2.25 6.15
C LEU A 160 15.77 -1.25 7.07
N ILE A 161 16.02 -1.34 8.38
CA ILE A 161 15.47 -0.38 9.35
C ILE A 161 15.94 1.04 9.02
N GLN A 162 17.19 1.22 8.62
CA GLN A 162 17.74 2.54 8.29
C GLN A 162 17.45 3.00 6.86
N ALA A 163 16.77 2.18 6.05
CA ALA A 163 16.62 2.45 4.61
C ALA A 163 15.82 3.72 4.32
N GLY A 164 14.81 4.05 5.14
CA GLY A 164 13.95 5.22 4.92
C GLY A 164 14.69 6.56 4.97
N ALA A 165 15.88 6.62 5.55
CA ALA A 165 16.69 7.84 5.55
C ALA A 165 17.15 8.28 4.14
N ASN A 166 17.25 7.34 3.20
CA ASN A 166 17.76 7.61 1.84
C ASN A 166 16.80 7.13 0.73
N HIS A 167 15.73 6.44 1.09
CA HIS A 167 14.85 5.72 0.18
C HIS A 167 13.39 5.90 0.59
N GLU A 168 12.49 5.84 -0.38
CA GLU A 168 11.06 5.78 -0.09
C GLU A 168 10.69 4.34 0.27
N VAL A 169 10.28 4.08 1.51
CA VAL A 169 9.95 2.72 1.99
C VAL A 169 8.44 2.54 2.14
N THR A 170 7.90 1.52 1.50
CA THR A 170 6.54 1.01 1.69
C THR A 170 6.60 -0.37 2.35
N LEU A 171 5.97 -0.53 3.51
CA LEU A 171 5.79 -1.82 4.15
C LEU A 171 4.42 -2.40 3.79
N ALA A 172 4.38 -3.65 3.37
CA ALA A 172 3.17 -4.39 3.06
C ALA A 172 3.10 -5.64 3.95
N MET A 173 2.23 -5.60 4.96
CA MET A 173 1.98 -6.70 5.86
C MET A 173 1.00 -7.68 5.23
N LEU A 174 1.49 -8.83 4.78
CA LEU A 174 0.69 -9.95 4.30
C LEU A 174 0.51 -10.96 5.44
N ALA A 175 -0.09 -10.49 6.55
CA ALA A 175 -0.38 -11.29 7.73
C ALA A 175 -1.88 -11.24 8.07
N CYS A 176 -2.31 -12.15 8.94
CA CYS A 176 -3.67 -12.17 9.46
C CYS A 176 -4.02 -10.89 10.23
N GLY A 177 -5.32 -10.60 10.31
CA GLY A 177 -5.84 -9.35 10.86
C GLY A 177 -5.62 -9.20 12.36
N SER A 178 -5.30 -10.27 13.09
CA SER A 178 -4.97 -10.19 14.51
C SER A 178 -3.79 -9.26 14.78
N LEU A 179 -2.81 -9.19 13.86
CA LEU A 179 -1.69 -8.23 13.91
C LEU A 179 -2.18 -6.78 14.08
N VAL A 180 -3.19 -6.39 13.31
CA VAL A 180 -3.71 -5.02 13.33
C VAL A 180 -4.87 -4.85 14.28
N GLN A 181 -5.60 -5.90 14.66
CA GLN A 181 -6.69 -5.81 15.64
C GLN A 181 -6.16 -5.70 17.08
N SER A 182 -5.02 -6.32 17.37
CA SER A 182 -4.30 -6.17 18.64
C SER A 182 -3.76 -4.74 18.78
N ALA A 183 -4.19 -4.02 19.81
CA ALA A 183 -3.72 -2.65 20.06
C ALA A 183 -2.20 -2.59 20.31
N THR A 184 -1.65 -3.59 21.00
CA THR A 184 -0.22 -3.72 21.27
C THR A 184 0.56 -3.90 19.97
N GLN A 185 0.18 -4.88 19.15
CA GLN A 185 0.88 -5.18 17.91
C GLN A 185 0.70 -4.09 16.85
N ARG A 186 -0.49 -3.49 16.77
CA ARG A 186 -0.74 -2.29 15.96
C ARG A 186 0.22 -1.14 16.34
N LYS A 187 0.42 -0.91 17.64
CA LYS A 187 1.34 0.12 18.13
C LYS A 187 2.79 -0.25 17.84
N ALA A 188 3.18 -1.51 18.04
CA ALA A 188 4.52 -2.00 17.74
C ALA A 188 4.88 -1.82 16.25
N LEU A 189 3.97 -2.23 15.35
CA LEU A 189 4.12 -2.04 13.91
C LEU A 189 4.26 -0.56 13.52
N LYS A 190 3.42 0.32 14.08
CA LYS A 190 3.52 1.77 13.83
C LYS A 190 4.87 2.31 14.29
N THR A 191 5.28 2.01 15.52
CA THR A 191 6.57 2.46 16.08
C THR A 191 7.76 1.97 15.25
N LEU A 192 7.74 0.70 14.82
CA LEU A 192 8.76 0.14 13.94
C LEU A 192 8.80 0.94 12.63
N ALA A 193 7.67 1.09 11.95
CA ALA A 193 7.60 1.81 10.68
C ALA A 193 8.03 3.28 10.78
N GLU A 194 7.73 3.95 11.89
CA GLU A 194 8.19 5.31 12.18
C GLU A 194 9.71 5.37 12.34
N ARG A 195 10.30 4.43 13.09
CA ARG A 195 11.75 4.30 13.23
C ARG A 195 12.41 3.96 11.90
N MET A 196 11.73 3.18 11.06
CA MET A 196 12.17 2.88 9.70
C MET A 196 12.14 4.08 8.75
N GLN A 197 11.53 5.19 9.18
CA GLN A 197 11.16 6.30 8.32
C GLN A 197 10.36 5.85 7.10
N ALA A 198 9.53 4.82 7.28
CA ALA A 198 8.65 4.34 6.22
C ALA A 198 7.69 5.44 5.81
N GLU A 199 7.49 5.60 4.51
CA GLU A 199 6.54 6.56 3.94
C GLU A 199 5.11 6.06 4.16
N ARG A 200 4.94 4.73 4.10
CA ARG A 200 3.64 4.08 4.27
C ARG A 200 3.72 2.65 4.74
N VAL A 201 2.66 2.21 5.41
CA VAL A 201 2.43 0.82 5.80
C VAL A 201 1.02 0.41 5.35
N ILE A 202 0.92 -0.73 4.68
CA ILE A 202 -0.33 -1.33 4.21
C ILE A 202 -0.52 -2.63 4.98
N ALA A 203 -1.66 -2.80 5.63
CA ALA A 203 -2.02 -4.02 6.35
C ALA A 203 -3.52 -4.30 6.22
N TRP A 204 -3.95 -5.49 6.65
CA TRP A 204 -5.28 -6.02 6.37
C TRP A 204 -5.99 -6.46 7.64
N GLY A 205 -7.29 -6.20 7.76
CA GLY A 205 -8.07 -6.47 8.97
C GLY A 205 -8.76 -7.84 9.05
N ALA A 206 -8.75 -8.69 8.02
CA ALA A 206 -9.44 -9.98 8.07
C ALA A 206 -8.70 -11.02 8.93
N ALA A 207 -9.42 -11.82 9.72
CA ALA A 207 -8.81 -12.84 10.57
C ALA A 207 -7.94 -13.87 9.80
N ALA A 208 -8.34 -14.22 8.57
CA ALA A 208 -7.59 -15.13 7.70
C ALA A 208 -7.33 -14.46 6.34
N VAL A 209 -6.38 -13.53 6.30
CA VAL A 209 -6.01 -12.85 5.05
C VAL A 209 -5.38 -13.86 4.10
N GLN A 210 -6.02 -14.07 2.97
CA GLN A 210 -5.44 -14.83 1.86
C GLN A 210 -4.58 -13.90 1.04
N ALA A 211 -3.26 -13.96 1.21
CA ALA A 211 -2.32 -13.06 0.55
C ALA A 211 -2.49 -13.03 -0.98
N CYS A 212 -2.89 -14.15 -1.59
CA CYS A 212 -3.16 -14.25 -3.03
C CYS A 212 -4.23 -13.25 -3.53
N TYR A 213 -5.21 -12.88 -2.69
CA TYR A 213 -6.22 -11.88 -3.06
C TYR A 213 -5.65 -10.46 -3.14
N THR A 214 -4.50 -10.19 -2.51
CA THR A 214 -3.84 -8.88 -2.58
C THR A 214 -3.08 -8.66 -3.90
N GLY A 215 -2.91 -9.71 -4.72
CA GLY A 215 -2.14 -9.64 -5.97
C GLY A 215 -2.64 -8.57 -6.93
N SER A 216 -3.95 -8.54 -7.20
CA SER A 216 -4.58 -7.51 -8.04
C SER A 216 -4.35 -6.09 -7.52
N PHE A 217 -4.43 -5.89 -6.21
CA PHE A 217 -4.16 -4.60 -5.57
C PHE A 217 -2.72 -4.15 -5.82
N PHE A 218 -1.75 -5.03 -5.60
CA PHE A 218 -0.34 -4.70 -5.74
C PHE A 218 0.10 -4.54 -7.21
N ILE A 219 -0.55 -5.22 -8.15
CA ILE A 219 -0.39 -4.98 -9.58
C ILE A 219 -0.87 -3.56 -9.94
N SER A 220 -2.09 -3.19 -9.51
CA SER A 220 -2.63 -1.85 -9.73
C SER A 220 -1.81 -0.76 -9.02
N PHE A 221 -1.27 -1.07 -7.83
CA PHE A 221 -0.37 -0.20 -7.08
C PHE A 221 0.93 0.02 -7.87
N ALA A 222 1.50 -1.04 -8.46
CA ALA A 222 2.72 -0.95 -9.24
C ALA A 222 2.58 0.02 -10.42
N THR A 223 1.47 -0.06 -11.16
CA THR A 223 1.23 0.82 -12.31
C THR A 223 0.86 2.23 -11.87
N THR A 224 -0.07 2.37 -10.94
CA THR A 224 -0.61 3.68 -10.51
C THR A 224 0.38 4.48 -9.65
N VAL A 225 0.99 3.84 -8.65
CA VAL A 225 1.79 4.53 -7.64
C VAL A 225 3.26 4.51 -8.02
N LEU A 226 3.77 3.38 -8.51
CA LEU A 226 5.19 3.28 -8.86
C LEU A 226 5.47 3.79 -10.27
N ILE A 227 4.72 3.40 -11.30
CA ILE A 227 4.99 3.90 -12.66
C ILE A 227 4.45 5.32 -12.85
N GLU A 228 3.19 5.58 -12.49
CA GLU A 228 2.53 6.88 -12.76
C GLU A 228 2.77 7.94 -11.68
N ARG A 229 3.42 7.59 -10.56
CA ARG A 229 3.65 8.47 -9.40
C ARG A 229 2.40 9.18 -8.90
N MET A 230 1.27 8.50 -8.97
CA MET A 230 0.05 9.03 -8.39
C MET A 230 0.20 9.06 -6.86
N PRO A 231 -0.08 10.20 -6.20
CA PRO A 231 -0.10 10.25 -4.75
C PRO A 231 -1.17 9.30 -4.23
N LEU A 232 -0.88 8.62 -3.12
CA LEU A 232 -1.80 7.66 -2.51
C LEU A 232 -2.92 8.37 -1.72
N SER A 233 -3.70 9.19 -2.41
CA SER A 233 -4.88 9.86 -1.85
C SER A 233 -6.02 8.87 -1.64
N HIS A 234 -7.03 9.27 -0.85
CA HIS A 234 -8.23 8.45 -0.64
C HIS A 234 -8.89 7.99 -1.95
N ALA A 235 -8.92 8.84 -2.97
CA ALA A 235 -9.49 8.49 -4.28
C ALA A 235 -8.66 7.43 -5.02
N ILE A 236 -7.33 7.51 -4.94
CA ILE A 236 -6.45 6.50 -5.53
C ILE A 236 -6.55 5.19 -4.77
N VAL A 237 -6.60 5.23 -3.43
CA VAL A 237 -6.82 4.04 -2.61
C VAL A 237 -8.14 3.35 -2.95
N ALA A 238 -9.23 4.11 -3.05
CA ALA A 238 -10.53 3.58 -3.46
C ALA A 238 -10.44 2.88 -4.83
N ARG A 239 -9.78 3.51 -5.81
CA ARG A 239 -9.56 2.91 -7.14
C ARG A 239 -8.76 1.60 -7.07
N LEU A 240 -7.72 1.54 -6.25
CA LEU A 240 -6.92 0.32 -6.07
C LEU A 240 -7.77 -0.80 -5.47
N LEU A 241 -8.60 -0.50 -4.46
CA LEU A 241 -9.52 -1.45 -3.83
C LEU A 241 -10.64 -1.89 -4.78
N ASP A 242 -11.20 -0.97 -5.57
CA ASP A 242 -12.24 -1.28 -6.57
C ASP A 242 -11.71 -2.20 -7.68
N SER A 243 -10.43 -2.04 -8.06
CA SER A 243 -9.77 -2.97 -8.99
C SER A 243 -9.50 -4.36 -8.37
N SER A 244 -9.68 -4.49 -7.05
CA SER A 244 -9.37 -5.67 -6.24
C SER A 244 -10.62 -6.16 -5.51
N THR A 245 -11.74 -6.30 -6.22
CA THR A 245 -13.08 -6.50 -5.63
C THR A 245 -13.18 -7.64 -4.60
N LEU A 246 -12.50 -8.77 -4.84
CA LEU A 246 -12.47 -9.90 -3.90
C LEU A 246 -11.77 -9.52 -2.59
N LEU A 247 -10.66 -8.79 -2.67
CA LEU A 247 -9.94 -8.29 -1.50
C LEU A 247 -10.79 -7.28 -0.73
N ALA A 248 -11.33 -6.27 -1.42
CA ALA A 248 -12.08 -5.18 -0.80
C ALA A 248 -13.30 -5.69 -0.02
N ARG A 249 -14.01 -6.71 -0.54
CA ARG A 249 -15.15 -7.34 0.13
C ARG A 249 -14.74 -8.29 1.26
N HIS A 250 -13.51 -8.79 1.24
CA HIS A 250 -13.06 -9.80 2.19
C HIS A 250 -12.43 -9.20 3.45
N THR A 251 -11.72 -8.08 3.31
CA THR A 251 -10.91 -7.47 4.37
C THR A 251 -10.99 -5.95 4.36
N SER A 252 -10.91 -5.32 5.53
CA SER A 252 -10.53 -3.91 5.60
C SER A 252 -9.04 -3.76 5.27
N MET A 253 -8.67 -2.56 4.82
CA MET A 253 -7.28 -2.16 4.62
C MET A 253 -6.93 -1.04 5.59
N LEU A 254 -5.89 -1.25 6.39
CA LEU A 254 -5.28 -0.19 7.18
C LEU A 254 -4.10 0.37 6.40
N LEU A 255 -4.11 1.69 6.23
CA LEU A 255 -3.06 2.43 5.58
C LEU A 255 -2.52 3.46 6.55
N TRP A 256 -1.26 3.31 6.92
CA TRP A 256 -0.50 4.36 7.58
C TRP A 256 0.28 5.15 6.54
N THR A 257 0.21 6.48 6.58
CA THR A 257 0.98 7.37 5.70
C THR A 257 1.51 8.58 6.46
N ARG A 258 2.66 9.10 6.01
CA ARG A 258 3.09 10.45 6.40
C ARG A 258 2.26 11.50 5.65
N ARG A 259 1.98 12.63 6.31
CA ARG A 259 1.29 13.77 5.65
C ARG A 259 2.26 14.62 4.82
N SER A 260 3.53 14.63 5.22
CA SER A 260 4.62 15.28 4.50
C SER A 260 5.91 14.48 4.72
N SER A 261 6.90 14.72 3.87
CA SER A 261 8.24 14.12 3.98
C SER A 261 8.99 14.52 5.27
N THR A 262 8.52 15.55 5.97
CA THR A 262 9.09 16.04 7.23
C THR A 262 8.34 15.55 8.46
N ASP A 263 7.15 14.97 8.28
CA ASP A 263 6.36 14.42 9.38
C ASP A 263 7.09 13.20 9.94
N LYS A 264 7.21 13.11 11.27
CA LYS A 264 7.80 11.96 11.95
C LYS A 264 6.76 10.88 12.24
N ASP A 265 5.49 11.26 12.28
CA ASP A 265 4.42 10.37 12.68
C ASP A 265 3.66 9.84 11.46
N LEU A 266 3.18 8.60 11.61
CA LEU A 266 2.32 7.93 10.66
C LEU A 266 0.85 8.07 11.06
N HIS A 267 0.02 8.51 10.11
CA HIS A 267 -1.42 8.66 10.30
C HIS A 267 -2.15 7.46 9.72
N ALA A 268 -2.99 6.83 10.54
CA ALA A 268 -3.76 5.66 10.15
C ALA A 268 -5.08 6.07 9.50
N ASN A 269 -5.40 5.45 8.37
CA ASN A 269 -6.73 5.44 7.77
C ASN A 269 -7.17 3.98 7.59
N GLU A 270 -8.44 3.70 7.86
CA GLU A 270 -9.03 2.39 7.59
C GLU A 270 -10.04 2.50 6.45
N TYR A 271 -9.92 1.60 5.47
CA TYR A 271 -10.79 1.51 4.32
C TYR A 271 -11.60 0.23 4.43
N ILE A 272 -12.92 0.38 4.47
CA ILE A 272 -13.86 -0.70 4.72
C ILE A 272 -14.87 -0.71 3.58
N TRP A 273 -15.03 -1.86 2.93
CA TRP A 273 -16.14 -2.04 2.00
C TRP A 273 -17.45 -2.20 2.78
N SER A 274 -18.48 -1.48 2.34
CA SER A 274 -19.80 -1.48 2.98
C SER A 274 -20.87 -1.74 1.94
N HIS A 275 -21.81 -2.63 2.26
CA HIS A 275 -23.02 -2.82 1.46
C HIS A 275 -24.24 -2.97 2.38
N PRO A 276 -25.32 -2.22 2.16
CA PRO A 276 -26.47 -2.18 3.08
C PRO A 276 -27.11 -3.52 3.42
N ARG A 277 -26.99 -4.55 2.56
CA ARG A 277 -27.63 -5.86 2.79
C ARG A 277 -26.68 -7.04 2.98
N ILE A 278 -25.38 -6.84 2.76
CA ILE A 278 -24.39 -7.94 2.77
C ILE A 278 -23.41 -7.71 3.92
N GLN A 279 -22.89 -6.49 4.01
CA GLN A 279 -21.86 -6.13 4.95
C GLN A 279 -22.02 -4.65 5.36
N PRO A 280 -23.09 -4.28 6.09
CA PRO A 280 -23.33 -2.90 6.47
C PRO A 280 -22.19 -2.39 7.36
N TRP A 281 -21.53 -1.33 6.92
CA TRP A 281 -20.40 -0.70 7.59
C TRP A 281 -19.23 -1.66 7.85
N GLY A 282 -19.02 -2.66 6.99
CA GLY A 282 -17.96 -3.66 7.17
C GLY A 282 -18.32 -4.86 8.03
N ASN A 283 -19.49 -4.86 8.68
CA ASN A 283 -19.91 -5.96 9.55
C ASN A 283 -20.57 -7.07 8.75
N LYS A 284 -20.01 -8.28 8.77
CA LYS A 284 -20.57 -9.43 8.04
C LYS A 284 -21.90 -9.86 8.67
N LEU A 285 -22.96 -9.91 7.88
CA LEU A 285 -24.22 -10.52 8.31
C LEU A 285 -24.13 -12.05 8.17
N PRO A 286 -24.74 -12.83 9.08
CA PRO A 286 -24.83 -14.26 8.89
C PRO A 286 -25.63 -14.57 7.62
N MET A 287 -25.23 -15.62 6.90
CA MET A 287 -25.90 -16.03 5.66
C MET A 287 -27.36 -16.45 5.91
N GLN A 288 -27.60 -17.06 7.07
CA GLN A 288 -28.88 -17.59 7.50
C GLN A 288 -29.34 -16.85 8.76
N CYS A 289 -30.62 -16.48 8.83
CA CYS A 289 -31.17 -15.93 10.05
C CYS A 289 -31.24 -16.99 11.15
N PRO A 290 -30.77 -16.70 12.38
CA PRO A 290 -30.81 -17.65 13.48
C PRO A 290 -32.24 -18.05 13.89
N ASP A 291 -33.22 -17.16 13.72
CA ASP A 291 -34.61 -17.39 14.13
C ASP A 291 -35.41 -18.11 13.03
N CYS A 292 -35.48 -17.49 11.84
CA CYS A 292 -36.35 -17.93 10.75
C CYS A 292 -35.69 -19.01 9.87
N ARG A 293 -34.37 -19.25 10.02
CA ARG A 293 -33.55 -20.20 9.22
C ARG A 293 -33.56 -19.95 7.71
N ALA A 294 -34.14 -18.85 7.25
CA ALA A 294 -34.13 -18.45 5.86
C ALA A 294 -32.78 -17.80 5.48
N ILE A 295 -32.38 -17.99 4.24
CA ILE A 295 -31.10 -17.52 3.69
C ILE A 295 -31.32 -16.15 3.02
N TYR A 296 -30.38 -15.21 3.19
CA TYR A 296 -30.40 -13.88 2.58
C TYR A 296 -31.67 -13.03 2.88
N THR A 297 -32.26 -13.17 4.06
CA THR A 297 -33.49 -12.44 4.48
C THR A 297 -33.26 -11.15 5.25
N PHE A 298 -32.00 -10.79 5.53
CA PHE A 298 -31.70 -9.61 6.33
C PHE A 298 -31.98 -8.30 5.56
N LYS A 299 -32.75 -7.41 6.20
CA LYS A 299 -32.82 -5.99 5.83
C LYS A 299 -32.21 -5.15 6.95
N VAL A 300 -31.41 -4.17 6.56
CA VAL A 300 -30.77 -3.24 7.48
C VAL A 300 -31.48 -1.90 7.39
N LYS A 301 -31.90 -1.36 8.54
CA LYS A 301 -32.32 0.05 8.63
C LYS A 301 -31.18 0.83 9.26
N SER A 302 -30.71 1.87 8.58
CA SER A 302 -29.82 2.86 9.18
C SER A 302 -30.64 3.68 10.19
N VAL A 303 -30.33 3.53 11.48
CA VAL A 303 -30.78 4.49 12.49
C VAL A 303 -29.75 5.61 12.54
N HIS A 304 -30.21 6.84 12.76
CA HIS A 304 -29.39 8.06 12.66
C HIS A 304 -28.16 8.11 13.59
N ASP A 305 -28.03 7.19 14.55
CA ASP A 305 -27.03 7.20 15.63
C ASP A 305 -26.11 5.96 15.65
N ALA A 306 -25.49 5.62 14.52
CA ALA A 306 -24.44 4.58 14.37
C ALA A 306 -24.79 3.13 14.77
N GLU A 307 -25.86 2.88 15.53
CA GLU A 307 -26.38 1.56 15.84
C GLU A 307 -27.16 1.00 14.65
N THR A 308 -26.51 0.08 13.94
CA THR A 308 -27.11 -0.61 12.81
C THR A 308 -27.90 -1.82 13.31
N LYS A 309 -29.22 -1.84 13.08
CA LYS A 309 -30.07 -3.00 13.37
C LYS A 309 -30.46 -3.71 12.07
N ALA A 310 -30.14 -5.01 12.00
CA ALA A 310 -30.56 -5.91 10.94
C ALA A 310 -31.76 -6.74 11.42
N PHE A 311 -32.75 -6.97 10.56
CA PHE A 311 -33.96 -7.72 10.88
C PHE A 311 -34.22 -8.78 9.79
N CYS A 312 -34.63 -10.00 10.16
CA CYS A 312 -35.17 -10.99 9.19
C CYS A 312 -36.54 -10.49 8.69
N THR A 313 -36.76 -10.59 7.37
CA THR A 313 -38.06 -10.35 6.74
C THR A 313 -38.64 -11.60 6.14
#